data_AF-A0A833GPZ3-F1
#
_entry.id   AF-A0A833GPZ3-F1
#
_cell.length_a   1.000
_cell.length_b   1.000
_cell.length_c   1.000
_cell.angle_alpha   90.00
_cell.angle_beta   90.00
_cell.angle_gamma   90.00
#
_symmetry.space_group_name_H-M   'P 1'
#
loop_
_entity.id
_entity.type
_entity.pdbx_description
1 polymer ?
#
loop_
_entity_poly.entity_id
_entity_poly.type
_entity_poly.pdbx_seq_one_letter_code
_entity_poly.pdbx_strand_id
1 'polypeptide(L)'
;MWFKNLQIYRLPTPWNIDLAKFEEQLARGPFSKCPSNQPMSRGWVAPRQDGALVFSLERQWLIALAVEQRLLPSSVVNEEVKERAVQIEEQQGYAPGRKQLKELRERVTEELMPRAFTRRRSTFVWLDPQNGWCCVDAGSPAKAEEVIEHLRHCLDEFPLKPVHTQLSPQSAMADWLAGGEAPAGFTIDRDCELKAVGEEKAAVAYKRHPLGDEVSGEIKAHLAAGKLPTKLALTWNDRISFVL
;
A
#
# COMPACT_ATOMS: atom_id res chain seq x y z
N MET A 1 8.60 7.79 15.00
CA MET A 1 8.34 6.71 14.01
C MET A 1 8.64 7.29 12.65
N TRP A 2 9.34 6.56 11.77
CA TRP A 2 9.71 7.02 10.44
C TRP A 2 8.88 6.29 9.38
N PHE A 3 8.48 7.01 8.33
CA PHE A 3 7.82 6.43 7.17
C PHE A 3 8.79 5.46 6.49
N LYS A 4 8.30 4.29 6.09
CA LYS A 4 9.11 3.27 5.41
C LYS A 4 8.86 3.24 3.91
N ASN A 5 7.71 3.77 3.49
CA ASN A 5 7.29 3.87 2.10
C ASN A 5 6.54 5.19 1.91
N LEU A 6 6.32 5.58 0.65
CA LEU A 6 5.57 6.80 0.36
C LEU A 6 4.71 6.59 -0.90
N GLN A 7 3.39 6.71 -0.74
CA GLN A 7 2.48 7.00 -1.85
C GLN A 7 2.11 8.47 -1.76
N ILE A 8 2.41 9.24 -2.80
CA ILE A 8 2.33 10.71 -2.79
C ILE A 8 1.15 11.17 -3.63
N TYR A 9 0.39 12.09 -3.08
CA TYR A 9 -0.80 12.69 -3.68
C TYR A 9 -0.80 14.21 -3.50
N ARG A 10 -1.62 14.88 -4.32
CA ARG A 10 -1.84 16.32 -4.31
C ARG A 10 -3.23 16.68 -3.80
N LEU A 11 -3.27 17.73 -3.00
CA LEU A 11 -4.45 18.47 -2.60
C LEU A 11 -4.43 19.86 -3.26
N PRO A 12 -5.57 20.59 -3.29
CA PRO A 12 -5.58 22.00 -3.62
C PRO A 12 -4.54 22.76 -2.80
N THR A 13 -3.99 23.82 -3.37
CA THR A 13 -2.95 24.62 -2.74
C THR A 13 -3.45 26.06 -2.63
N PRO A 14 -3.83 26.53 -1.43
CA PRO A 14 -3.97 25.78 -0.18
C PRO A 14 -5.21 24.86 -0.16
N TRP A 15 -5.19 23.83 0.69
CA TRP A 15 -6.36 23.06 1.05
C TRP A 15 -7.04 23.75 2.25
N ASN A 16 -8.13 24.46 1.98
CA ASN A 16 -8.80 25.37 2.92
C ASN A 16 -9.69 24.64 3.94
N ILE A 17 -9.14 23.68 4.65
CA ILE A 17 -9.78 23.08 5.82
C ILE A 17 -9.03 23.52 7.08
N ASP A 18 -9.75 23.96 8.11
CA ASP A 18 -9.13 24.25 9.39
C ASP A 18 -8.93 22.96 10.22
N LEU A 19 -7.99 23.00 11.16
CA LEU A 19 -7.63 21.82 11.96
C LEU A 19 -8.81 21.29 12.79
N ALA A 20 -9.63 22.17 13.37
CA ALA A 20 -10.74 21.76 14.22
C ALA A 20 -11.83 21.05 13.38
N LYS A 21 -12.13 21.57 12.19
CA LYS A 21 -13.04 20.94 11.23
C LYS A 21 -12.51 19.60 10.75
N PHE A 22 -11.21 19.51 10.48
CA PHE A 22 -10.58 18.26 10.09
C PHE A 22 -10.67 17.20 11.20
N GLU A 23 -10.39 17.56 12.45
CA GLU A 23 -10.56 16.68 13.61
C GLU A 23 -12.01 16.22 13.79
N GLU A 24 -12.98 17.15 13.68
CA GLU A 24 -14.42 16.86 13.74
C GLU A 24 -14.84 15.85 12.67
N GLN A 25 -14.39 16.05 11.42
CA GLN A 25 -14.72 15.14 10.31
C GLN A 25 -14.06 13.77 10.48
N LEU A 26 -12.79 13.70 10.91
CA LEU A 26 -12.13 12.42 11.20
C LEU A 26 -12.82 11.66 12.33
N ALA A 27 -13.36 12.34 13.33
CA ALA A 27 -14.10 11.70 14.43
C ALA A 27 -15.38 10.97 13.98
N ARG A 28 -15.81 11.13 12.72
CA ARG A 28 -16.93 10.37 12.11
C ARG A 28 -16.56 8.93 11.76
N GLY A 29 -15.28 8.61 11.63
CA GLY A 29 -14.80 7.26 11.30
C GLY A 29 -13.77 6.71 12.29
N PRO A 30 -14.03 6.70 13.61
CA PRO A 30 -13.07 6.24 14.60
C PRO A 30 -12.88 4.73 14.49
N PHE A 31 -11.74 4.23 14.94
CA PHE A 31 -11.51 2.80 15.01
C PHE A 31 -12.41 2.14 16.05
N SER A 32 -13.11 1.09 15.63
CA SER A 32 -13.79 0.14 16.50
C SER A 32 -13.16 -1.24 16.34
N LYS A 33 -13.10 -1.99 17.44
CA LYS A 33 -12.57 -3.36 17.44
C LYS A 33 -13.37 -4.23 16.47
N CYS A 34 -12.67 -5.07 15.71
CA CYS A 34 -13.26 -5.94 14.71
C CYS A 34 -14.31 -6.90 15.33
N PRO A 35 -15.58 -6.81 14.92
CA PRO A 35 -16.64 -7.71 15.38
C PRO A 35 -16.30 -9.18 15.15
N SER A 36 -16.88 -10.07 15.94
CA SER A 36 -16.62 -11.53 15.85
C SER A 36 -17.05 -12.16 14.53
N ASN A 37 -18.04 -11.56 13.88
CA ASN A 37 -18.66 -12.00 12.63
C ASN A 37 -18.22 -11.19 11.41
N GLN A 38 -17.23 -10.30 11.55
CA GLN A 38 -16.69 -9.53 10.43
C GLN A 38 -15.22 -9.89 10.19
N PRO A 39 -14.79 -9.99 8.92
CA PRO A 39 -13.41 -10.35 8.61
C PRO A 39 -12.43 -9.22 8.93
N MET A 40 -12.88 -7.97 8.97
CA MET A 40 -12.03 -6.80 9.14
C MET A 40 -12.81 -5.61 9.70
N SER A 41 -12.14 -4.74 10.45
CA SER A 41 -12.59 -3.40 10.81
C SER A 41 -11.46 -2.39 10.55
N ARG A 42 -11.81 -1.14 10.24
CA ARG A 42 -10.86 -0.04 10.06
C ARG A 42 -11.40 1.25 10.66
N GLY A 43 -10.50 2.12 11.13
CA GLY A 43 -10.85 3.47 11.55
C GLY A 43 -9.69 4.28 12.11
N TRP A 44 -9.96 5.57 12.35
CA TRP A 44 -8.96 6.53 12.82
C TRP A 44 -8.56 6.28 14.26
N VAL A 45 -7.26 6.42 14.53
CA VAL A 45 -6.67 6.29 15.87
C VAL A 45 -5.66 7.39 16.08
N ALA A 46 -5.39 7.71 17.35
CA ALA A 46 -4.36 8.68 17.68
C ALA A 46 -3.00 8.21 17.15
N PRO A 47 -2.28 9.04 16.37
CA PRO A 47 -0.93 8.71 15.90
C PRO A 47 0.10 8.76 17.05
N ARG A 48 -0.28 9.33 18.21
CA ARG A 48 0.48 9.42 19.45
C ARG A 48 -0.36 8.93 20.63
N GLN A 49 0.28 8.73 21.78
CA GLN A 49 -0.38 8.27 23.01
C GLN A 49 -1.04 9.42 23.80
N ASP A 50 -1.63 10.39 23.09
CA ASP A 50 -2.33 11.56 23.64
C ASP A 50 -3.85 11.54 23.38
N GLY A 51 -4.32 10.61 22.55
CA GLY A 51 -5.75 10.41 22.25
C GLY A 51 -6.28 11.31 21.13
N ALA A 52 -5.53 12.32 20.67
CA ALA A 52 -5.94 13.18 19.57
C ALA A 52 -5.82 12.43 18.23
N LEU A 53 -6.85 12.50 17.38
CA LEU A 53 -6.82 11.82 16.06
C LEU A 53 -5.87 12.49 15.07
N VAL A 54 -5.53 13.76 15.29
CA VAL A 54 -4.60 14.53 14.48
C VAL A 54 -3.47 15.01 15.38
N PHE A 55 -2.24 14.70 15.01
CA PHE A 55 -1.08 15.36 15.57
C PHE A 55 -0.67 16.51 14.64
N SER A 56 -0.67 17.74 15.15
CA SER A 56 -0.32 18.95 14.40
C SER A 56 0.97 19.56 14.93
N LEU A 57 1.90 19.90 14.03
CA LEU A 57 3.14 20.63 14.34
C LEU A 57 3.50 21.52 13.15
N GLU A 58 3.67 22.82 13.38
CA GLU A 58 4.08 23.78 12.33
C GLU A 58 3.24 23.69 11.03
N ARG A 59 1.91 23.52 11.16
CA ARG A 59 0.96 23.35 10.06
C ARG A 59 1.08 22.03 9.28
N GLN A 60 1.91 21.10 9.77
CA GLN A 60 2.01 19.73 9.27
C GLN A 60 1.13 18.83 10.13
N TRP A 61 0.31 17.99 9.49
CA TRP A 61 -0.60 17.10 10.18
C TRP A 61 -0.20 15.65 9.97
N LEU A 62 -0.31 14.86 11.03
CA LEU A 62 -0.10 13.43 11.02
C LEU A 62 -1.37 12.75 11.55
N ILE A 63 -1.85 11.74 10.83
CA ILE A 63 -2.99 10.90 11.24
C ILE A 63 -2.61 9.43 11.07
N ALA A 64 -3.38 8.53 11.69
CA ALA A 64 -3.16 7.09 11.59
C ALA A 64 -4.48 6.34 11.40
N LEU A 65 -4.55 5.54 10.33
CA LEU A 65 -5.61 4.56 10.14
C LEU A 65 -5.19 3.23 10.79
N ALA A 66 -5.98 2.72 11.71
CA ALA A 66 -5.85 1.35 12.19
C ALA A 66 -6.75 0.41 11.39
N VAL A 67 -6.22 -0.75 11.05
CA VAL A 67 -6.96 -1.85 10.41
C VAL A 67 -6.74 -3.10 11.24
N GLU A 68 -7.82 -3.72 11.68
CA GLU A 68 -7.81 -4.99 12.40
C GLU A 68 -8.48 -6.05 11.53
N GLN A 69 -7.75 -7.11 11.22
CA GLN A 69 -8.20 -8.20 10.36
C GLN A 69 -8.21 -9.52 11.15
N ARG A 70 -9.25 -10.32 10.97
CA ARG A 70 -9.31 -11.70 11.46
C ARG A 70 -8.49 -12.62 10.55
N LEU A 71 -7.59 -13.37 11.17
CA LEU A 71 -6.71 -14.31 10.50
C LEU A 71 -7.43 -15.66 10.38
N LEU A 72 -8.19 -15.82 9.30
CA LEU A 72 -8.82 -17.09 8.93
C LEU A 72 -8.26 -17.53 7.57
N PRO A 73 -7.15 -18.29 7.54
CA PRO A 73 -6.56 -18.76 6.30
C PRO A 73 -7.54 -19.63 5.50
N SER A 74 -7.54 -19.48 4.18
CA SER A 74 -8.39 -20.28 3.30
C SER A 74 -8.09 -21.78 3.41
N SER A 75 -6.85 -22.16 3.74
CA SER A 75 -6.45 -23.56 3.97
C SER A 75 -7.24 -24.21 5.10
N VAL A 76 -7.41 -23.52 6.23
CA VAL A 76 -8.16 -24.02 7.40
C VAL A 76 -9.62 -24.21 7.04
N VAL A 77 -10.22 -23.23 6.33
CA VAL A 77 -11.61 -23.34 5.85
C VAL A 77 -11.75 -24.50 4.86
N ASN A 78 -10.79 -24.69 3.96
CA ASN A 78 -10.84 -25.76 2.96
C ASN A 78 -10.76 -27.15 3.60
N GLU A 79 -9.89 -27.31 4.60
CA GLU A 79 -9.70 -28.57 5.32
C GLU A 79 -10.97 -28.97 6.07
N GLU A 80 -11.54 -28.07 6.86
CA GLU A 80 -12.81 -28.30 7.58
C GLU A 80 -13.98 -28.58 6.62
N VAL A 81 -14.08 -27.84 5.50
CA VAL A 81 -15.09 -28.11 4.47
C VAL A 81 -14.92 -29.50 3.87
N LYS A 82 -13.68 -29.94 3.64
CA LYS A 82 -13.39 -31.26 3.09
C LYS A 82 -13.78 -32.37 4.07
N GLU A 83 -13.45 -32.22 5.35
CA GLU A 83 -13.83 -33.17 6.41
C GLU A 83 -15.35 -33.30 6.53
N ARG A 84 -16.08 -32.17 6.56
CA ARG A 84 -17.55 -32.19 6.60
C ARG A 84 -18.18 -32.69 5.32
N ALA A 85 -17.56 -32.47 4.16
CA ALA A 85 -18.05 -32.99 2.88
C ALA A 85 -18.00 -34.53 2.84
N VAL A 86 -16.96 -35.14 3.41
CA VAL A 86 -16.87 -36.61 3.57
C VAL A 86 -18.00 -37.12 4.47
N GLN A 87 -18.25 -36.47 5.60
CA GLN A 87 -19.35 -36.84 6.51
C GLN A 87 -20.73 -36.75 5.82
N ILE A 88 -20.94 -35.73 5.00
CA ILE A 88 -22.19 -35.56 4.23
C ILE A 88 -22.31 -36.67 3.18
N GLU A 89 -21.24 -36.99 2.46
CA GLU A 89 -21.22 -38.07 1.47
C GLU A 89 -21.52 -39.44 2.09
N GLU A 90 -20.96 -39.75 3.26
CA GLU A 90 -21.25 -40.98 4.01
C GLU A 90 -22.73 -41.06 4.42
N GLN A 91 -23.36 -39.94 4.78
CA GLN A 91 -24.77 -39.89 5.21
C GLN A 91 -25.77 -40.00 4.06
N GLN A 92 -25.49 -39.36 2.92
CA GLN A 92 -26.42 -39.29 1.78
C GLN A 92 -26.11 -40.27 0.65
N GLY A 93 -24.92 -40.91 0.66
CA GLY A 93 -24.48 -41.90 -0.32
C GLY A 93 -23.94 -41.33 -1.63
N TYR A 94 -23.76 -40.01 -1.74
CA TYR A 94 -23.17 -39.34 -2.91
C TYR A 94 -22.45 -38.04 -2.51
N ALA A 95 -21.44 -37.66 -3.28
CA ALA A 95 -20.67 -36.45 -3.02
C ALA A 95 -21.52 -35.16 -3.10
N PRO A 96 -21.32 -34.19 -2.19
CA PRO A 96 -22.08 -32.94 -2.21
C PRO A 96 -21.81 -32.12 -3.47
N GLY A 97 -22.87 -31.58 -4.05
CA GLY A 97 -22.80 -30.76 -5.26
C GLY A 97 -22.12 -29.39 -5.02
N ARG A 98 -21.78 -28.68 -6.11
CA ARG A 98 -21.10 -27.37 -6.06
C ARG A 98 -21.83 -26.33 -5.19
N LYS A 99 -23.17 -26.32 -5.23
CA LYS A 99 -24.00 -25.41 -4.42
C LYS A 99 -23.88 -25.74 -2.94
N GLN A 100 -24.01 -27.02 -2.58
CA GLN A 100 -23.89 -27.48 -1.19
C GLN A 100 -22.50 -27.21 -0.62
N LEU A 101 -21.43 -27.43 -1.40
CA LEU A 101 -20.06 -27.11 -0.99
C LEU A 101 -19.85 -25.61 -0.73
N LYS A 102 -20.46 -24.74 -1.53
CA LYS A 102 -20.41 -23.29 -1.31
C LYS A 102 -21.10 -22.90 0.00
N GLU A 103 -22.32 -23.40 0.24
CA GLU A 103 -23.07 -23.15 1.47
C GLU A 103 -22.37 -23.75 2.70
N LEU A 104 -21.72 -24.92 2.54
CA LEU A 104 -20.89 -25.52 3.59
C LEU A 104 -19.69 -24.64 3.92
N ARG A 105 -19.02 -24.10 2.90
CA ARG A 105 -17.90 -23.17 3.08
C ARG A 105 -18.32 -21.91 3.83
N GLU A 106 -19.46 -21.32 3.47
CA GLU A 106 -19.99 -20.12 4.13
C GLU A 106 -20.26 -20.39 5.61
N ARG A 107 -20.97 -21.49 5.93
CA ARG A 107 -21.21 -21.91 7.32
C ARG A 107 -19.92 -22.15 8.11
N VAL A 108 -18.98 -22.90 7.55
CA VAL A 108 -17.68 -23.15 8.18
C VAL A 108 -16.95 -21.83 8.45
N THR A 109 -17.02 -20.89 7.51
CA THR A 109 -16.38 -19.57 7.68
C THR A 109 -17.03 -18.80 8.83
N GLU A 110 -18.36 -18.75 8.90
CA GLU A 110 -19.11 -18.10 9.98
C GLU A 110 -18.82 -18.71 11.36
N GLU A 111 -18.69 -20.05 11.43
CA GLU A 111 -18.37 -20.77 12.67
C GLU A 111 -16.93 -20.53 13.15
N LEU A 112 -15.97 -20.47 12.22
CA LEU A 112 -14.55 -20.29 12.56
C LEU A 112 -14.18 -18.82 12.78
N MET A 113 -14.91 -17.87 12.22
CA MET A 113 -14.57 -16.45 12.28
C MET A 113 -14.48 -15.89 13.72
N PRO A 114 -15.40 -16.19 14.66
CA PRO A 114 -15.28 -15.74 16.05
C PRO A 114 -14.02 -16.25 16.75
N ARG A 115 -13.53 -17.44 16.36
CA ARG A 115 -12.36 -18.11 16.93
C ARG A 115 -11.03 -17.63 16.32
N ALA A 116 -11.08 -16.95 15.17
CA ALA A 116 -9.90 -16.45 14.50
C ALA A 116 -9.19 -15.37 15.33
N PHE A 117 -7.86 -15.45 15.42
CA PHE A 117 -7.05 -14.39 15.99
C PHE A 117 -7.15 -13.12 15.15
N THR A 118 -7.03 -11.95 15.79
CA THR A 118 -6.95 -10.68 15.06
C THR A 118 -5.51 -10.20 14.93
N ARG A 119 -5.22 -9.53 13.82
CA ARG A 119 -3.98 -8.79 13.60
C ARG A 119 -4.32 -7.36 13.31
N ARG A 120 -3.68 -6.45 14.05
CA ARG A 120 -3.80 -5.00 13.82
C ARG A 120 -2.58 -4.46 13.11
N ARG A 121 -2.82 -3.55 12.17
CA ARG A 121 -1.81 -2.72 11.51
C ARG A 121 -2.22 -1.26 11.56
N SER A 122 -1.25 -0.37 11.49
CA SER A 122 -1.47 1.07 11.35
C SER A 122 -0.81 1.59 10.08
N THR A 123 -1.47 2.53 9.42
CA THR A 123 -0.95 3.25 8.26
C THR A 123 -0.99 4.74 8.57
N PHE A 124 0.17 5.39 8.52
CA PHE A 124 0.30 6.80 8.81
C PHE A 124 0.12 7.63 7.54
N VAL A 125 -0.45 8.82 7.71
CA VAL A 125 -0.58 9.80 6.64
C VAL A 125 -0.03 11.12 7.14
N TRP A 126 0.89 11.68 6.37
CA TRP A 126 1.35 13.06 6.54
C TRP A 126 0.61 13.96 5.55
N LEU A 127 0.08 15.06 6.05
CA LEU A 127 -0.64 16.07 5.28
C LEU A 127 0.06 17.42 5.47
N ASP A 128 0.27 18.12 4.36
CA ASP A 128 0.66 19.52 4.32
C ASP A 128 -0.46 20.30 3.62
N PRO A 129 -1.43 20.86 4.37
CA PRO A 129 -2.54 21.61 3.80
C PRO A 129 -2.09 22.88 3.07
N GLN A 130 -0.92 23.43 3.40
CA GLN A 130 -0.45 24.69 2.80
C GLN A 130 0.18 24.46 1.44
N ASN A 131 1.05 23.46 1.34
CA ASN A 131 1.72 23.12 0.10
C ASN A 131 0.94 22.09 -0.73
N GLY A 132 -0.16 21.54 -0.20
CA GLY A 132 -1.06 20.63 -0.89
C GLY A 132 -0.52 19.21 -1.02
N TRP A 133 0.19 18.70 -0.01
CA TRP A 133 0.72 17.33 0.01
C TRP A 133 -0.12 16.39 0.87
N CYS A 134 -0.30 15.17 0.38
CA CYS A 134 -0.86 14.05 1.13
C CYS A 134 -0.02 12.81 0.85
N CYS A 135 0.65 12.30 1.88
CA CYS A 135 1.65 11.25 1.77
C CYS A 135 1.29 10.09 2.69
N VAL A 136 1.08 8.90 2.12
CA VAL A 136 0.67 7.70 2.87
C VAL A 136 1.86 6.75 3.03
N ASP A 137 2.10 6.24 4.25
CA ASP A 137 3.13 5.22 4.54
C ASP A 137 2.71 3.82 4.04
N ALA A 138 2.69 3.68 2.72
CA ALA A 138 2.22 2.49 2.03
C ALA A 138 3.19 2.02 0.96
N GLY A 139 3.60 0.75 1.05
CA GLY A 139 4.44 0.10 0.04
C GLY A 139 3.66 -0.36 -1.20
N SER A 140 2.34 -0.16 -1.25
CA SER A 140 1.52 -0.49 -2.41
C SER A 140 0.36 0.50 -2.59
N PRO A 141 -0.08 0.75 -3.83
CA PRO A 141 -1.24 1.60 -4.10
C PRO A 141 -2.51 1.11 -3.40
N ALA A 142 -2.75 -0.20 -3.35
CA ALA A 142 -3.94 -0.77 -2.70
C ALA A 142 -4.01 -0.44 -1.20
N LYS A 143 -2.87 -0.42 -0.50
CA LYS A 143 -2.82 -0.02 0.92
C LYS A 143 -3.05 1.48 1.10
N ALA A 144 -2.62 2.31 0.15
CA ALA A 144 -2.93 3.74 0.18
C ALA A 144 -4.41 4.01 -0.13
N GLU A 145 -5.00 3.29 -1.09
CA GLU A 145 -6.41 3.43 -1.43
C GLU A 145 -7.32 3.12 -0.24
N GLU A 146 -7.00 2.09 0.57
CA GLU A 146 -7.73 1.79 1.81
C GLU A 146 -7.82 3.00 2.76
N VAL A 147 -6.75 3.80 2.84
CA VAL A 147 -6.69 5.03 3.64
C VAL A 147 -7.48 6.15 2.99
N ILE A 148 -7.30 6.34 1.69
CA ILE A 148 -7.96 7.39 0.91
C ILE A 148 -9.47 7.19 0.92
N GLU A 149 -9.94 5.96 0.76
CA GLU A 149 -11.35 5.59 0.84
C GLU A 149 -11.93 5.94 2.21
N HIS A 150 -11.20 5.63 3.28
CA HIS A 150 -11.64 5.97 4.65
C HIS A 150 -11.63 7.48 4.90
N LEU A 151 -10.69 8.23 4.32
CA LEU A 151 -10.72 9.70 4.32
C LEU A 151 -11.94 10.24 3.58
N ARG A 152 -12.23 9.75 2.37
CA ARG A 152 -13.40 10.16 1.59
C ARG A 152 -14.73 9.87 2.31
N HIS A 153 -14.79 8.82 3.11
CA HIS A 153 -15.97 8.52 3.94
C HIS A 153 -16.16 9.53 5.08
N CYS A 154 -15.07 10.07 5.63
CA CYS A 154 -15.12 10.96 6.79
C CYS A 154 -15.28 12.43 6.40
N LEU A 155 -14.56 12.85 5.36
CA LEU A 155 -14.45 14.24 4.95
C LEU A 155 -15.61 14.64 4.03
N ASP A 156 -16.15 15.85 4.25
CA ASP A 156 -17.22 16.39 3.41
C ASP A 156 -16.72 16.65 1.97
N GLU A 157 -15.46 17.10 1.84
CA GLU A 157 -14.77 17.29 0.57
C GLU A 157 -13.33 16.80 0.68
N PHE A 158 -12.90 15.95 -0.26
CA PHE A 158 -11.51 15.48 -0.32
C PHE A 158 -11.02 15.40 -1.78
N PRO A 159 -10.64 16.56 -2.37
CA PRO A 159 -10.26 16.69 -3.78
C PRO A 159 -8.81 16.22 -4.03
N LEU A 160 -8.51 15.00 -3.57
CA LEU A 160 -7.21 14.35 -3.70
C LEU A 160 -6.96 13.89 -5.14
N LYS A 161 -5.77 14.17 -5.67
CA LYS A 161 -5.32 13.73 -7.00
C LYS A 161 -3.96 13.02 -6.93
N PRO A 162 -3.68 12.05 -7.80
CA PRO A 162 -2.33 11.52 -7.98
C PRO A 162 -1.35 12.65 -8.35
N VAL A 163 -0.07 12.48 -8.00
CA VAL A 163 1.00 13.34 -8.52
C VAL A 163 1.18 13.04 -10.00
N HIS A 164 1.14 14.08 -10.83
CA HIS A 164 1.50 14.01 -12.24
C HIS A 164 2.80 14.76 -12.46
N THR A 165 3.77 14.09 -13.08
CA THR A 165 5.05 14.66 -13.48
C THR A 165 5.00 15.04 -14.97
N GLN A 166 5.82 16.03 -15.38
CA GLN A 166 5.90 16.44 -16.78
C GLN A 166 6.54 15.34 -17.64
N LEU A 167 7.55 14.66 -17.09
CA LEU A 167 8.19 13.49 -17.69
C LEU A 167 7.75 12.24 -16.92
N SER A 168 7.55 11.12 -17.64
CA SER A 168 7.25 9.85 -16.96
C SER A 168 8.44 9.43 -16.08
N PRO A 169 8.22 8.91 -14.85
CA PRO A 169 9.31 8.46 -14.00
C PRO A 169 10.19 7.39 -14.67
N GLN A 170 9.58 6.53 -15.48
CA GLN A 170 10.28 5.50 -16.24
C GLN A 170 11.22 6.10 -17.30
N SER A 171 10.78 7.12 -18.03
CA SER A 171 11.64 7.84 -18.98
C SER A 171 12.79 8.54 -18.26
N ALA A 172 12.50 9.24 -17.16
CA ALA A 172 13.52 9.92 -16.38
C ALA A 172 14.60 8.94 -15.86
N MET A 173 14.18 7.81 -15.30
CA MET A 173 15.11 6.76 -14.85
C MET A 173 15.95 6.19 -16.00
N ALA A 174 15.36 6.04 -17.20
CA ALA A 174 16.09 5.54 -18.36
C ALA A 174 17.18 6.53 -18.79
N ASP A 175 16.85 7.83 -18.79
CA ASP A 175 17.80 8.90 -19.12
C ASP A 175 18.95 8.96 -18.10
N TRP A 176 18.67 8.84 -16.80
CA TRP A 176 19.71 8.83 -15.76
C TRP A 176 20.65 7.63 -15.89
N LEU A 177 20.10 6.44 -16.16
CA LEU A 177 20.89 5.23 -16.38
C LEU A 177 21.71 5.27 -17.69
N ALA A 178 21.15 5.86 -18.75
CA ALA A 178 21.84 6.02 -20.03
C ALA A 178 22.94 7.09 -19.96
N GLY A 179 22.70 8.19 -19.24
CA GLY A 179 23.69 9.25 -19.01
C GLY A 179 24.75 8.87 -17.98
N GLY A 180 24.42 7.95 -17.05
CA GLY A 180 25.26 7.67 -15.88
C GLY A 180 25.21 8.79 -14.83
N GLU A 181 24.24 9.71 -14.94
CA GLU A 181 24.11 10.89 -14.10
C GLU A 181 22.72 10.95 -13.47
N ALA A 182 22.69 11.04 -12.14
CA ALA A 182 21.48 11.24 -11.36
C ALA A 182 21.02 12.71 -11.42
N PRO A 183 19.74 13.00 -11.15
CA PRO A 183 19.28 14.39 -11.00
C PRO A 183 19.98 15.06 -9.81
N ALA A 184 20.07 16.40 -9.82
CA ALA A 184 20.76 17.16 -8.79
C ALA A 184 20.29 16.80 -7.37
N GLY A 185 21.25 16.53 -6.49
CA GLY A 185 21.01 16.12 -5.11
C GLY A 185 20.69 14.63 -4.91
N PHE A 186 20.69 13.83 -5.98
CA PHE A 186 20.55 12.38 -5.91
C PHE A 186 21.81 11.67 -6.39
N THR A 187 21.99 10.43 -5.93
CA THR A 187 22.97 9.48 -6.45
C THR A 187 22.26 8.18 -6.83
N ILE A 188 22.69 7.54 -7.93
CA ILE A 188 22.21 6.21 -8.32
C ILE A 188 22.91 5.17 -7.46
N ASP A 189 22.12 4.33 -6.79
CA ASP A 189 22.62 3.25 -5.94
C ASP A 189 22.76 1.93 -6.73
N ARG A 190 22.80 0.80 -6.01
CA ARG A 190 23.26 -0.49 -6.53
C ARG A 190 22.16 -1.45 -6.99
N ASP A 191 20.91 -0.98 -6.97
CA ASP A 191 19.72 -1.80 -7.23
C ASP A 191 18.89 -1.17 -8.36
N CYS A 192 18.60 -1.95 -9.40
CA CYS A 192 17.76 -1.54 -10.52
C CYS A 192 17.00 -2.74 -11.10
N GLU A 193 15.78 -2.52 -11.57
CA GLU A 193 14.98 -3.52 -12.28
C GLU A 193 14.50 -2.96 -13.63
N LEU A 194 14.86 -3.60 -14.74
CA LEU A 194 14.41 -3.27 -16.09
C LEU A 194 13.46 -4.35 -16.62
N LYS A 195 12.39 -3.94 -17.31
CA LYS A 195 11.37 -4.84 -17.87
C LYS A 195 11.04 -4.49 -19.30
N ALA A 196 10.86 -5.50 -20.14
CA ALA A 196 10.31 -5.34 -21.48
C ALA A 196 8.84 -4.91 -21.43
N VAL A 197 8.41 -4.13 -22.43
CA VAL A 197 7.02 -3.63 -22.56
C VAL A 197 6.05 -4.72 -23.06
N GLY A 198 6.57 -5.77 -23.70
CA GLY A 198 5.76 -6.88 -24.24
C GLY A 198 5.11 -7.79 -23.18
N GLU A 199 4.21 -8.67 -23.63
CA GLU A 199 3.39 -9.52 -22.74
C GLU A 199 4.20 -10.46 -21.85
N GLU A 200 5.33 -10.98 -22.33
CA GLU A 200 6.21 -11.86 -21.55
C GLU A 200 6.90 -11.13 -20.39
N LYS A 201 6.93 -9.79 -20.40
CA LYS A 201 7.51 -8.94 -19.35
C LYS A 201 8.92 -9.38 -18.92
N ALA A 202 9.73 -9.82 -19.88
CA ALA A 202 11.11 -10.24 -19.65
C ALA A 202 11.87 -9.18 -18.83
N ALA A 203 12.47 -9.59 -17.72
CA ALA A 203 13.00 -8.69 -16.72
C ALA A 203 14.48 -9.00 -16.41
N VAL A 204 15.25 -7.95 -16.12
CA VAL A 204 16.61 -8.04 -15.60
C VAL A 204 16.67 -7.20 -14.33
N ALA A 205 17.24 -7.77 -13.27
CA ALA A 205 17.38 -7.10 -11.99
C ALA A 205 18.84 -7.13 -11.53
N TYR A 206 19.40 -5.96 -11.30
CA TYR A 206 20.70 -5.78 -10.65
C TYR A 206 20.44 -5.56 -9.16
N LYS A 207 21.11 -6.33 -8.31
CA LYS A 207 21.01 -6.23 -6.85
C LYS A 207 22.39 -6.13 -6.24
N ARG A 208 22.68 -5.05 -5.52
CA ARG A 208 23.98 -4.79 -4.90
C ARG A 208 25.12 -4.76 -5.94
N HIS A 209 24.86 -4.29 -7.16
CA HIS A 209 25.88 -4.04 -8.18
C HIS A 209 26.13 -2.54 -8.35
N PRO A 210 27.38 -2.04 -8.30
CA PRO A 210 27.67 -0.68 -8.72
C PRO A 210 27.18 -0.50 -10.18
N LEU A 211 26.19 0.36 -10.39
CA LEU A 211 25.58 0.57 -11.72
C LEU A 211 26.41 1.55 -12.59
N GLY A 212 27.67 1.78 -12.23
CA GLY A 212 28.63 2.61 -12.96
C GLY A 212 29.31 1.85 -14.10
N ASP A 213 30.55 2.23 -14.41
CA ASP A 213 31.25 1.90 -15.66
C ASP A 213 31.23 0.40 -16.04
N GLU A 214 31.42 -0.51 -15.10
CA GLU A 214 31.47 -1.96 -15.35
C GLU A 214 30.15 -2.53 -15.91
N VAL A 215 29.01 -2.01 -15.45
CA VAL A 215 27.67 -2.53 -15.76
C VAL A 215 26.87 -1.58 -16.66
N SER A 216 27.32 -0.33 -16.78
CA SER A 216 26.68 0.71 -17.59
C SER A 216 26.48 0.28 -19.05
N GLY A 217 27.46 -0.43 -19.63
CA GLY A 217 27.34 -0.96 -20.99
C GLY A 217 26.19 -1.97 -21.16
N GLU A 218 26.03 -2.88 -20.21
CA GLU A 218 24.94 -3.87 -20.22
C GLU A 218 23.57 -3.21 -20.04
N ILE A 219 23.48 -2.25 -19.12
CA ILE A 219 22.24 -1.49 -18.86
C ILE A 219 21.84 -0.72 -20.13
N LYS A 220 22.79 -0.04 -20.78
CA LYS A 220 22.55 0.64 -22.07
C LYS A 220 22.08 -0.31 -23.16
N ALA A 221 22.67 -1.51 -23.24
CA ALA A 221 22.23 -2.53 -24.19
C ALA A 221 20.80 -3.02 -23.89
N HIS A 222 20.43 -3.19 -22.61
CA HIS A 222 19.07 -3.54 -22.22
C HIS A 222 18.05 -2.43 -22.53
N LEU A 223 18.41 -1.16 -22.29
CA LEU A 223 17.60 0.00 -22.68
C LEU A 223 17.41 0.05 -24.21
N ALA A 224 18.47 -0.12 -24.98
CA ALA A 224 18.43 -0.16 -26.44
C ALA A 224 17.59 -1.32 -26.99
N ALA A 225 17.57 -2.46 -26.28
CA ALA A 225 16.71 -3.61 -26.58
C ALA A 225 15.23 -3.42 -26.15
N GLY A 226 14.85 -2.21 -25.70
CA GLY A 226 13.46 -1.88 -25.34
C GLY A 226 13.03 -2.32 -23.95
N LYS A 227 13.96 -2.71 -23.05
CA LYS A 227 13.64 -2.84 -21.63
C LYS A 227 13.66 -1.46 -20.98
N LEU A 228 12.67 -1.17 -20.15
CA LEU A 228 12.55 0.11 -19.46
C LEU A 228 12.69 -0.09 -17.95
N PRO A 229 13.32 0.85 -17.23
CA PRO A 229 13.46 0.76 -15.78
C PRO A 229 12.09 0.84 -15.11
N THR A 230 11.89 -0.01 -14.12
CA THR A 230 10.67 -0.08 -13.30
C THR A 230 10.97 0.11 -11.82
N LYS A 231 12.25 0.00 -11.43
CA LYS A 231 12.76 0.36 -10.12
C LYS A 231 14.17 0.90 -10.25
N LEU A 232 14.47 1.93 -9.47
CA LEU A 232 15.83 2.45 -9.33
C LEU A 232 16.08 2.87 -7.89
N ALA A 233 17.13 2.33 -7.28
CA ALA A 233 17.57 2.77 -5.97
C ALA A 233 18.32 4.10 -6.09
N LEU A 234 17.95 5.06 -5.23
CA LEU A 234 18.49 6.40 -5.19
C LEU A 234 18.77 6.79 -3.74
N THR A 235 19.82 7.59 -3.55
CA THR A 235 20.08 8.27 -2.28
C THR A 235 20.00 9.78 -2.48
N TRP A 236 19.20 10.45 -1.66
CA TRP A 236 19.08 11.91 -1.66
C TRP A 236 20.01 12.54 -0.62
N ASN A 237 20.92 13.41 -1.08
CA ASN A 237 21.86 14.20 -0.27
C ASN A 237 22.57 13.39 0.84
N ASP A 238 22.95 12.14 0.57
CA ASP A 238 23.59 11.22 1.53
C ASP A 238 22.78 10.98 2.83
N ARG A 239 21.47 11.22 2.80
CA ARG A 239 20.59 11.17 3.99
C ARG A 239 19.50 10.12 3.90
N ILE A 240 18.83 10.01 2.75
CA ILE A 240 17.66 9.14 2.58
C ILE A 240 17.85 8.29 1.34
N SER A 241 17.96 6.97 1.53
CA SER A 241 17.97 5.98 0.46
C SER A 241 16.59 5.37 0.27
N PHE A 242 16.15 5.24 -0.98
CA PHE A 242 14.85 4.65 -1.33
C PHE A 242 14.90 4.01 -2.72
N VAL A 243 13.86 3.25 -3.06
CA VAL A 243 13.64 2.72 -4.41
C VAL A 243 12.46 3.47 -5.00
N LEU A 244 12.70 4.14 -6.13
CA LEU A 244 11.66 4.80 -6.92
C LEU A 244 10.93 3.80 -7.82
#